data_AF-A0A0C9ZSZ4-F1
#
_entry.id   AF-A0A0C9ZSZ4-F1
#
_cell.length_a   1.000
_cell.length_b   1.000
_cell.length_c   1.000
_cell.angle_alpha   90.00
_cell.angle_beta   90.00
_cell.angle_gamma   90.00
#
_symmetry.space_group_name_H-M   'P 1'
#
loop_
_entity.id
_entity.type
_entity.pdbx_description
1 polymer ?
#
loop_
_entity_poly.entity_id
_entity_poly.type
_entity_poly.pdbx_seq_one_letter_code
_entity_poly.pdbx_strand_id
1 'polypeptide(L)' 'DATAECCNKQILECQPDFQEQKSLVQETIEGLGHLCIFLPKFHCELNFIEFFWGKIKKYI' A
#
# COMPACT_ATOMS: atom_id res chain seq x y z
N ASP A 1 24.48 -5.25 -4.92
CA ASP A 1 24.49 -4.73 -3.55
C ASP A 1 24.51 -5.87 -2.55
N ALA A 2 25.51 -5.92 -1.69
CA ALA A 2 25.73 -7.01 -0.73
C ALA A 2 24.68 -7.10 0.40
N THR A 3 23.60 -6.32 0.31
CA THR A 3 22.52 -6.26 1.32
C THR A 3 21.42 -7.28 1.07
N ALA A 4 21.31 -7.87 -0.13
CA ALA A 4 20.27 -8.86 -0.46
C ALA A 4 20.57 -10.28 0.07
N GLU A 5 21.79 -10.54 0.56
CA GLU A 5 22.26 -11.89 0.94
C GLU A 5 22.18 -12.17 2.45
N CYS A 6 21.75 -11.22 3.28
CA CYS A 6 21.66 -11.40 4.72
C CYS A 6 20.20 -11.49 5.19
N CYS A 7 19.90 -12.55 5.95
CA CYS A 7 18.58 -12.94 6.47
C CYS A 7 17.62 -13.55 5.41
N ASN A 8 17.11 -14.76 5.69
CA ASN A 8 16.12 -15.45 4.85
C ASN A 8 14.92 -14.56 4.47
N LYS A 9 14.51 -13.66 5.37
CA LYS A 9 13.41 -12.74 5.09
C LYS A 9 13.69 -11.82 3.90
N GLN A 10 14.87 -11.19 3.84
CA GLN A 10 15.21 -10.28 2.74
C GLN A 10 15.37 -11.06 1.43
N ILE A 11 15.99 -12.23 1.49
CA ILE A 11 16.13 -13.11 0.31
C ILE A 11 14.75 -13.48 -0.26
N LEU A 12 13.79 -13.84 0.61
CA LEU A 12 12.41 -14.15 0.22
C LEU A 12 11.68 -12.92 -0.33
N GLU A 13 11.77 -11.78 0.36
CA GLU A 13 11.15 -10.53 -0.11
C GLU A 13 11.67 -10.13 -1.49
N CYS A 14 12.95 -10.36 -1.80
CA CYS A 14 13.53 -10.05 -3.10
C CYS A 14 13.24 -11.08 -4.21
N GLN A 15 12.58 -12.21 -3.92
CA GLN A 15 12.24 -13.16 -4.97
C GLN A 15 11.19 -12.57 -5.93
N PRO A 16 11.30 -12.83 -7.25
CA PRO A 16 10.38 -12.26 -8.24
C PRO A 16 8.91 -12.58 -8.00
N ASP A 17 8.59 -13.82 -7.62
CA ASP A 17 7.23 -14.27 -7.31
C ASP A 17 6.63 -13.50 -6.12
N PHE A 18 7.43 -13.20 -5.11
CA PHE A 18 7.01 -12.39 -3.96
C PHE A 18 6.81 -10.91 -4.33
N GLN A 19 7.64 -10.35 -5.21
CA GLN A 19 7.49 -8.98 -5.68
C GLN A 19 6.30 -8.80 -6.63
N GLU A 20 5.99 -9.82 -7.43
CA GLU A 20 4.88 -9.81 -8.39
C GLU A 20 3.53 -10.18 -7.75
N GLN A 21 3.53 -10.87 -6.60
CA GLN A 21 2.31 -11.28 -5.91
C GLN A 21 1.50 -10.07 -5.43
N LYS A 22 0.29 -9.91 -5.97
CA LYS A 22 -0.67 -8.91 -5.50
C LYS A 22 -1.22 -9.32 -4.14
N SER A 23 -1.52 -8.33 -3.30
CA SER A 23 -2.23 -8.58 -2.05
C SER A 23 -3.65 -9.06 -2.32
N LEU A 24 -4.20 -9.91 -1.45
CA LEU A 24 -5.60 -10.36 -1.54
C LEU A 24 -6.59 -9.19 -1.63
N VAL A 25 -6.30 -8.10 -0.92
CA VAL A 25 -7.12 -6.87 -0.94
C VAL A 25 -7.11 -6.24 -2.33
N GLN A 26 -5.93 -6.12 -2.95
CA GLN A 26 -5.80 -5.60 -4.30
C GLN A 26 -6.54 -6.47 -5.32
N GLU A 27 -6.35 -7.79 -5.26
CA GLU A 27 -7.04 -8.73 -6.15
C GLU A 27 -8.56 -8.63 -6.01
N THR A 28 -9.06 -8.50 -4.78
CA THR A 28 -10.50 -8.35 -4.51
C THR A 28 -11.05 -7.05 -5.10
N ILE A 29 -10.36 -5.92 -4.88
CA ILE A 29 -10.78 -4.61 -5.37
C ILE A 29 -10.75 -4.57 -6.91
N GLU A 30 -9.65 -5.01 -7.51
CA GLU A 30 -9.49 -5.05 -8.96
C GLU A 30 -10.45 -6.06 -9.62
N GLY A 31 -10.72 -7.21 -8.97
CA GLY A 31 -11.67 -8.22 -9.43
C GLY A 31 -13.13 -7.73 -9.46
N LEU A 32 -13.45 -6.71 -8.66
CA LEU A 32 -14.74 -6.01 -8.71
C LEU A 32 -14.76 -4.84 -9.71
N GLY A 33 -13.66 -4.61 -10.45
CA GLY A 33 -13.55 -3.53 -11.44
C GLY A 33 -13.20 -2.17 -10.84
N HIS A 34 -12.75 -2.11 -9.59
CA HIS A 34 -12.32 -0.88 -8.93
C HIS A 34 -10.81 -0.68 -9.02
N LEU A 35 -10.36 0.57 -8.88
CA LEU A 35 -8.93 0.90 -8.81
C LEU A 35 -8.44 0.79 -7.35
N CYS A 36 -7.40 0.00 -7.12
CA CYS A 36 -6.71 -0.08 -5.83
C CYS A 36 -5.55 0.92 -5.77
N ILE A 37 -5.69 2.00 -4.98
CA ILE A 37 -4.67 3.05 -4.83
C ILE A 37 -3.90 2.82 -3.53
N PHE A 38 -2.57 2.65 -3.64
CA PHE A 38 -1.68 2.56 -2.49
C PHE A 38 -1.06 3.93 -2.17
N LEU A 39 -1.29 4.43 -0.96
CA LEU A 39 -0.73 5.68 -0.49
C LEU A 39 0.56 5.44 0.31
N PRO A 40 1.52 6.38 0.30
CA PRO A 40 2.71 6.29 1.13
C PRO A 40 2.38 6.16 2.63
N LYS A 41 3.08 5.28 3.32
CA LYS A 41 2.91 5.10 4.78
C LYS A 41 3.36 6.36 5.51
N PHE A 42 2.62 6.75 6.54
CA PHE A 42 2.92 7.90 7.41
C PHE A 42 2.85 9.29 6.73
N HIS A 43 2.18 9.37 5.58
CA HIS A 43 1.92 10.62 4.86
C HIS A 43 0.41 10.88 4.79
N CYS A 44 -0.20 11.23 5.92
CA CYS A 44 -1.65 11.44 6.01
C CYS A 44 -2.13 12.65 5.19
N GLU A 45 -1.26 13.61 4.93
CA GLU A 45 -1.50 14.77 4.07
C GLU A 45 -1.82 14.40 2.61
N LEU A 46 -1.38 13.21 2.18
CA LEU A 46 -1.66 12.68 0.83
C LEU A 46 -2.97 11.88 0.78
N ASN A 47 -3.57 11.56 1.93
CA ASN A 47 -4.82 10.83 1.99
C ASN A 47 -6.01 11.77 1.84
N PHE A 48 -6.68 11.72 0.69
CA PHE A 48 -7.79 12.59 0.34
C PHE A 48 -8.91 12.61 1.40
N ILE A 49 -9.18 11.48 2.07
CA ILE A 49 -10.26 11.39 3.06
C ILE A 49 -10.01 12.27 4.30
N GLU A 50 -8.76 12.49 4.68
CA GLU A 50 -8.38 13.32 5.83
C GLU A 50 -8.80 14.78 5.63
N PHE A 51 -8.71 15.27 4.39
CA PHE A 51 -9.18 16.61 4.04
C PHE A 51 -10.70 16.75 4.27
N PHE A 52 -11.50 15.75 3.87
CA PHE A 52 -12.95 15.78 4.10
C PHE A 52 -13.28 15.76 5.58
N TRP A 53 -12.64 14.89 6.35
CA TRP A 53 -12.87 14.82 7.79
C TRP A 53 -12.50 16.12 8.50
N GLY A 54 -11.36 16.73 8.15
CA GLY A 54 -10.97 18.03 8.68
C GLY A 54 -11.97 19.13 8.32
N LYS A 55 -12.47 19.12 7.09
CA LYS A 55 -13.50 20.07 6.63
C LYS A 55 -14.81 19.88 7.36
N ILE A 56 -15.31 18.65 7.49
CA ILE A 56 -16.58 18.33 8.17
C ILE A 56 -16.52 18.74 9.64
N LYS A 57 -15.43 18.41 10.36
CA LYS A 57 -15.21 18.80 11.76
C LYS A 57 -15.21 20.31 12.00
N LYS A 58 -15.02 21.13 10.97
CA LYS A 58 -15.10 22.59 11.08
C LYS A 58 -16.55 23.10 11.07
N TYR A 59 -17.47 22.35 10.45
CA TYR A 59 -18.88 22.75 10.31
C TYR A 59 -19.82 22.02 11.26
N ILE A 60 -19.33 21.00 11.96
CA ILE A 60 -19.96 20.39 13.14
C ILE A 60 -19.41 21.13 14.36
#